data_AF-U1PU15-F1
#
_entry.id   AF-U1PU15-F1
#
_cell.length_a   1.000
_cell.length_b   1.000
_cell.length_c   1.000
_cell.angle_alpha   90.00
_cell.angle_beta   90.00
_cell.angle_gamma   90.00
#
_symmetry.space_group_name_H-M   'P 1'
#
loop_
_entity.id
_entity.type
_entity.pdbx_description
1 polymer ?
#
loop_
_entity_poly.entity_id
_entity_poly.type
_entity_poly.pdbx_seq_one_letter_code
_entity_poly.pdbx_strand_id
1 'polypeptide(L)'
;MTPVVGTNSQTLLVDVASDGTLVYVSHYGGQLNLNTFDPVADRSTRLTMPNLPVESRVDLLGPDKRRALGIQTCRATEVPIVYDTETGERNELDIAERVVPMGFRDTMSQQEALSALESIDFLHPVTIR
;
A
#
# COMPACT_ATOMS: atom_id res chain seq x y z
N MET A 1 -16.50 -6.13 -23.85
CA MET A 1 -15.91 -5.19 -22.86
C MET A 1 -14.41 -5.23 -23.04
N THR A 2 -13.77 -4.07 -23.15
CA THR A 2 -12.30 -3.95 -23.26
C THR A 2 -11.73 -3.80 -21.84
N PRO A 3 -10.67 -4.52 -21.45
CA PRO A 3 -10.07 -4.37 -20.13
C PRO A 3 -9.47 -2.96 -19.97
N VAL A 4 -9.70 -2.34 -18.81
CA VAL A 4 -9.16 -1.01 -18.46
C VAL A 4 -7.71 -1.09 -18.00
N VAL A 5 -7.35 -2.18 -17.29
CA VAL A 5 -5.96 -2.50 -16.93
C VAL A 5 -5.70 -3.94 -17.32
N GLY A 6 -4.75 -4.15 -18.21
CA GLY A 6 -4.25 -5.47 -18.61
C GLY A 6 -2.82 -5.65 -18.15
N THR A 7 -2.60 -6.52 -17.18
CA THR A 7 -1.24 -6.97 -16.82
C THR A 7 -1.04 -8.39 -17.31
N ASN A 8 0.13 -8.72 -17.84
CA ASN A 8 0.52 -10.11 -18.13
C ASN A 8 0.87 -10.88 -16.85
N SER A 9 0.03 -10.80 -15.82
CA SER A 9 0.20 -11.41 -14.51
C SER A 9 -1.12 -11.38 -13.72
N GLN A 10 -1.14 -11.99 -12.55
CA GLN A 10 -2.25 -11.82 -11.59
C GLN A 10 -2.32 -10.36 -11.14
N THR A 11 -3.54 -9.81 -11.17
CA THR A 11 -3.85 -8.44 -10.76
C THR A 11 -5.17 -8.40 -10.02
N LEU A 12 -5.20 -7.60 -8.97
CA LEU A 12 -6.38 -7.33 -8.15
C LEU A 12 -6.57 -5.82 -8.06
N LEU A 13 -7.72 -5.33 -8.48
CA LEU A 13 -8.14 -3.95 -8.20
C LEU A 13 -8.37 -3.83 -6.69
N VAL A 14 -7.68 -2.87 -6.07
CA VAL A 14 -7.84 -2.55 -4.65
C VAL A 14 -8.96 -1.55 -4.49
N ASP A 15 -8.90 -0.44 -5.24
CA ASP A 15 -9.90 0.62 -5.15
C ASP A 15 -9.80 1.60 -6.34
N VAL A 16 -10.73 2.56 -6.37
CA VAL A 16 -10.74 3.72 -7.25
C VAL A 16 -10.71 4.99 -6.40
N ALA A 17 -9.69 5.82 -6.63
CA ALA A 17 -9.56 7.14 -6.01
C ALA A 17 -10.65 8.10 -6.52
N SER A 18 -10.87 9.20 -5.80
CA SER A 18 -11.93 10.16 -6.13
C SER A 18 -11.78 10.85 -7.49
N ASP A 19 -10.56 10.93 -8.00
CA ASP A 19 -10.20 11.46 -9.32
C ASP A 19 -10.30 10.43 -10.46
N GLY A 20 -10.64 9.17 -10.15
CA GLY A 20 -10.72 8.07 -11.11
C GLY A 20 -9.43 7.27 -11.28
N THR A 21 -8.34 7.62 -10.58
CA THR A 21 -7.12 6.83 -10.55
C THR A 21 -7.40 5.45 -9.94
N LEU A 22 -6.97 4.38 -10.62
CA LEU A 22 -7.13 3.01 -10.12
C LEU A 22 -5.93 2.64 -9.25
N VAL A 23 -6.18 2.07 -8.08
CA VAL A 23 -5.14 1.47 -7.23
C VAL A 23 -5.26 -0.05 -7.32
N TYR A 24 -4.17 -0.73 -7.65
CA TYR A 24 -4.18 -2.18 -7.84
C TYR A 24 -2.87 -2.81 -7.41
N VAL A 25 -2.96 -4.09 -7.01
CA VAL A 25 -1.76 -4.91 -6.79
C VAL A 25 -1.57 -5.87 -7.96
N SER A 26 -0.32 -6.10 -8.33
CA SER A 26 0.03 -7.02 -9.42
C SER A 26 1.32 -7.77 -9.16
N HIS A 27 1.35 -9.05 -9.57
CA HIS A 27 2.56 -9.86 -9.61
C HIS A 27 3.43 -9.59 -10.84
N TYR A 28 3.09 -8.57 -11.64
CA TYR A 28 3.89 -8.22 -12.80
C TYR A 28 5.30 -7.79 -12.38
N GLY A 29 6.32 -8.43 -12.97
CA GLY A 29 7.72 -8.29 -12.54
C GLY A 29 8.15 -9.27 -11.46
N GLY A 30 7.36 -10.31 -11.17
CA GLY A 30 7.75 -11.46 -10.33
C GLY A 30 7.55 -11.27 -8.82
N GLN A 31 6.99 -10.14 -8.40
CA GLN A 31 6.67 -9.84 -7.01
C GLN A 31 5.35 -9.08 -6.94
N LEU A 32 4.65 -9.17 -5.81
CA LEU A 32 3.41 -8.42 -5.60
C LEU A 32 3.73 -6.95 -5.30
N ASN A 33 3.39 -6.09 -6.26
CA ASN A 33 3.66 -4.67 -6.21
C ASN A 33 2.36 -3.87 -6.15
N LEU A 34 2.37 -2.77 -5.41
CA LEU A 34 1.30 -1.77 -5.43
C LEU A 34 1.53 -0.80 -6.58
N ASN A 35 0.48 -0.52 -7.34
CA ASN A 35 0.52 0.35 -8.50
C ASN A 35 -0.70 1.26 -8.54
N THR A 36 -0.52 2.43 -9.14
CA THR A 36 -1.61 3.27 -9.62
C THR A 36 -1.73 3.16 -11.13
N PHE A 37 -2.93 3.40 -11.67
CA PHE A 37 -3.17 3.55 -13.09
C PHE A 37 -4.03 4.80 -13.31
N ASP A 38 -3.51 5.71 -14.13
CA ASP A 38 -4.23 6.88 -14.63
C ASP A 38 -4.93 6.50 -15.96
N PRO A 39 -6.28 6.43 -16.00
CA PRO A 39 -7.01 6.07 -17.20
C PRO A 39 -6.98 7.14 -18.30
N VAL A 40 -6.74 8.40 -17.94
CA VAL A 40 -6.68 9.51 -18.90
C VAL A 40 -5.32 9.50 -19.61
N ALA A 41 -4.24 9.30 -18.85
CA ALA A 41 -2.89 9.19 -19.39
C ALA A 41 -2.54 7.78 -19.91
N ASP A 42 -3.41 6.79 -19.68
CA ASP A 42 -3.20 5.36 -19.99
C ASP A 42 -1.85 4.83 -19.47
N ARG A 43 -1.58 5.10 -18.20
CA ARG A 43 -0.26 4.83 -17.60
C ARG A 43 -0.36 4.24 -16.21
N SER A 44 0.40 3.16 -16.00
CA SER A 44 0.67 2.61 -14.68
C SER A 44 1.93 3.19 -14.05
N THR A 45 1.89 3.44 -12.74
CA THR A 45 3.05 3.79 -11.91
C THR A 45 3.16 2.80 -10.76
N ARG A 46 4.35 2.20 -10.60
CA ARG A 46 4.65 1.34 -9.45
C ARG A 46 4.99 2.20 -8.25
N LEU A 47 4.36 1.93 -7.11
CA LEU A 47 4.60 2.64 -5.84
C LEU A 47 5.60 1.89 -4.94
N THR A 48 5.61 0.56 -4.99
CA THR A 48 6.57 -0.26 -4.23
C THR A 48 7.99 -0.16 -4.78
N MET A 49 8.98 -0.27 -3.89
CA MET A 49 10.39 -0.34 -4.29
C MET A 49 10.76 -1.75 -4.84
N PRO A 50 11.75 -1.88 -5.75
CA PRO A 50 12.05 -3.15 -6.43
C PRO A 50 12.36 -4.37 -5.56
N ASN A 51 12.80 -4.17 -4.31
CA ASN A 51 13.18 -5.23 -3.38
C ASN A 51 12.30 -5.28 -2.12
N LEU A 52 11.18 -4.55 -2.13
CA LEU A 52 10.27 -4.40 -1.00
C LEU A 52 8.82 -4.58 -1.48
N PRO A 53 8.45 -5.81 -1.87
CA PRO A 53 7.08 -6.10 -2.29
C PRO A 53 6.14 -6.18 -1.10
N VAL A 54 4.86 -5.92 -1.35
CA VAL A 54 3.81 -6.16 -0.35
C VAL A 54 3.46 -7.66 -0.30
N GLU A 55 3.09 -8.15 0.87
CA GLU A 55 2.92 -9.61 1.09
C GLU A 55 1.55 -10.14 0.61
N SER A 56 0.48 -9.33 0.66
CA SER A 56 -0.88 -9.86 0.46
C SER A 56 -1.91 -8.80 0.10
N ARG A 57 -2.26 -7.96 1.08
CA ARG A 57 -3.40 -7.04 0.99
C ARG A 57 -2.91 -5.61 1.18
N VAL A 58 -3.50 -4.74 0.37
CA VAL A 58 -3.38 -3.30 0.51
C VAL A 58 -4.78 -2.77 0.75
N ASP A 59 -4.96 -1.96 1.78
CA ASP A 59 -6.21 -1.27 2.05
C ASP A 59 -5.99 0.24 1.91
N LEU A 60 -6.94 0.92 1.24
CA LEU A 60 -6.93 2.38 1.22
C LEU A 60 -7.52 2.94 2.51
N LEU A 61 -6.93 4.03 2.97
CA LEU A 61 -7.22 4.67 4.23
C LEU A 61 -7.86 6.03 4.00
N GLY A 62 -8.84 6.35 4.84
CA GLY A 62 -9.49 7.65 4.86
C GLY A 62 -10.47 7.86 3.69
N PRO A 63 -11.29 8.92 3.77
CA PRO A 63 -12.27 9.24 2.73
C PRO A 63 -11.62 9.74 1.43
N ASP A 64 -10.40 10.28 1.51
CA ASP A 64 -9.64 10.80 0.38
C ASP A 64 -8.84 9.72 -0.37
N LYS A 65 -8.65 8.54 0.25
CA LYS A 65 -7.94 7.39 -0.33
C LYS A 65 -6.52 7.73 -0.81
N ARG A 66 -5.91 8.74 -0.18
CA ARG A 66 -4.54 9.19 -0.49
C ARG A 66 -3.46 8.37 0.18
N ARG A 67 -3.86 7.47 1.09
CA ARG A 67 -2.96 6.60 1.84
C ARG A 67 -3.34 5.16 1.62
N ALA A 68 -2.34 4.33 1.36
CA ALA A 68 -2.48 2.88 1.20
C ALA A 68 -1.68 2.16 2.28
N LEU A 69 -2.32 1.27 3.03
CA LEU A 69 -1.68 0.45 4.06
C LEU A 69 -1.39 -0.93 3.50
N GLY A 70 -0.12 -1.34 3.52
CA GLY A 70 0.31 -2.68 3.13
C GLY A 70 1.25 -3.29 4.15
N ILE A 71 1.38 -4.62 4.13
CA ILE A 71 2.33 -5.35 4.97
C ILE A 71 3.56 -5.73 4.14
N GLN A 72 4.74 -5.54 4.71
CA GLN A 72 6.02 -5.92 4.12
C GLN A 72 6.92 -6.59 5.14
N THR A 73 7.72 -7.56 4.70
CA THR A 73 8.80 -8.07 5.52
C THR A 73 10.01 -7.15 5.45
N CYS A 74 10.33 -6.46 6.55
CA CYS A 74 11.52 -5.65 6.71
C CYS A 74 12.38 -6.22 7.85
N ARG A 75 13.70 -6.42 7.62
CA ARG A 75 14.63 -6.96 8.64
C ARG A 75 14.09 -8.23 9.33
N ALA A 76 13.54 -9.15 8.54
CA ALA A 76 12.92 -10.40 9.01
C ALA A 76 11.70 -10.24 9.94
N THR A 77 11.02 -9.09 9.90
CA THR A 77 9.76 -8.81 10.63
C THR A 77 8.71 -8.25 9.68
N GLU A 78 7.46 -8.69 9.81
CA GLU A 78 6.32 -8.07 9.13
C GLU A 78 6.03 -6.70 9.74
N VAL A 79 6.10 -5.66 8.92
CA VAL A 79 5.84 -4.27 9.33
C VAL A 79 4.72 -3.67 8.48
N PRO A 80 3.78 -2.94 9.09
CA PRO A 80 2.80 -2.14 8.36
C PRO A 80 3.46 -0.90 7.79
N ILE A 81 3.25 -0.70 6.50
CA ILE A 81 3.80 0.40 5.73
C ILE A 81 2.65 1.19 5.11
N VAL A 82 2.70 2.50 5.31
CA VAL A 82 1.76 3.45 4.74
C VAL A 82 2.43 4.11 3.55
N TYR A 83 1.77 4.02 2.41
CA TYR A 83 2.16 4.64 1.16
C TYR A 83 1.30 5.85 0.87
N ASP A 84 1.91 6.95 0.45
CA ASP A 84 1.21 8.01 -0.25
C ASP A 84 0.93 7.54 -1.69
N THR A 85 -0.34 7.56 -2.11
CA THR A 85 -0.74 7.00 -3.40
C THR A 85 -0.41 7.90 -4.58
N GLU A 86 -0.16 9.18 -4.37
CA GLU A 86 0.22 10.14 -5.42
C GLU A 86 1.73 10.07 -5.72
N THR A 87 2.54 10.00 -4.66
CA THR A 87 3.99 10.12 -4.72
C THR A 87 4.72 8.78 -4.60
N GLY A 88 4.09 7.78 -4.00
CA GLY A 88 4.73 6.53 -3.60
C GLY A 88 5.62 6.66 -2.35
N GLU A 89 5.58 7.80 -1.64
CA GLU A 89 6.33 7.97 -0.40
C GLU A 89 5.93 6.89 0.62
N ARG A 90 6.94 6.29 1.26
CA ARG A 90 6.81 5.12 2.12
C ARG A 90 7.15 5.49 3.55
N ASN A 91 6.23 5.25 4.48
CA ASN A 91 6.46 5.41 5.91
C ASN A 91 6.15 4.11 6.66
N GLU A 92 7.03 3.71 7.57
CA GLU A 92 6.78 2.59 8.48
C GLU A 92 5.85 3.07 9.59
N LEU A 93 4.75 2.35 9.80
CA LEU A 93 3.81 2.68 10.84
C LEU A 93 4.34 2.12 12.16
N ASP A 94 4.75 3.01 13.06
CA ASP A 94 5.19 2.67 14.41
C ASP A 94 3.98 2.29 15.27
N ILE A 95 3.50 1.06 15.08
CA ILE A 95 2.54 0.45 15.99
C ILE A 95 3.31 0.11 17.27
N ALA A 96 2.96 0.81 18.36
CA ALA A 96 3.52 0.56 19.68
C ALA A 96 3.63 -0.95 19.96
N GLU A 97 4.77 -1.35 20.51
CA GLU A 97 5.29 -2.71 20.79
C GLU A 97 4.29 -3.74 21.38
N ARG A 98 3.09 -3.29 21.78
CA ARG A 98 1.99 -4.09 22.33
C ARG A 98 1.09 -4.73 21.27
N VAL A 99 1.26 -4.41 19.99
CA VAL A 99 0.61 -5.11 18.87
C VAL A 99 1.65 -6.00 18.20
N VAL A 100 1.77 -7.25 18.66
CA VAL A 100 2.59 -8.24 17.94
C VAL A 100 1.91 -8.49 16.59
N PRO A 101 2.59 -8.28 15.44
CA PRO A 101 1.96 -8.36 14.12
C PRO A 101 1.59 -9.79 13.69
N MET A 102 1.64 -10.79 14.59
CA MET A 102 0.94 -12.06 14.36
C MET A 102 -0.57 -11.83 14.39
N GLY A 103 -1.15 -11.52 13.23
CA GLY A 103 -2.59 -11.39 13.05
C GLY A 103 -3.08 -10.10 12.42
N PHE A 104 -2.23 -9.27 11.81
CA PHE A 104 -2.72 -8.13 11.00
C PHE A 104 -3.75 -8.56 9.93
N ARG A 105 -3.72 -9.85 9.57
CA ARG A 105 -4.64 -10.51 8.64
C ARG A 105 -6.10 -10.54 9.10
N ASP A 106 -6.42 -10.44 10.41
CA ASP A 106 -7.78 -10.71 10.92
C ASP A 106 -8.34 -9.76 12.00
N THR A 107 -7.54 -8.88 12.64
CA THR A 107 -8.00 -8.19 13.88
C THR A 107 -8.08 -6.67 13.85
N MET A 108 -7.52 -5.97 12.87
CA MET A 108 -7.54 -4.50 12.86
C MET A 108 -8.57 -3.95 11.89
N SER A 109 -9.54 -3.20 12.40
CA SER A 109 -10.47 -2.44 11.58
C SER A 109 -9.80 -1.23 10.94
N GLN A 110 -10.32 -0.76 9.79
CA GLN A 110 -9.86 0.47 9.15
C GLN A 110 -9.84 1.67 10.11
N GLN A 111 -10.78 1.72 11.07
CA GLN A 111 -10.87 2.79 12.06
C GLN A 111 -9.71 2.77 13.06
N GLU A 112 -9.25 1.59 13.47
CA GLU A 112 -8.09 1.45 14.36
C GLU A 112 -6.80 1.82 13.63
N ALA A 113 -6.66 1.45 12.36
CA ALA A 113 -5.53 1.86 11.53
C ALA A 113 -5.49 3.39 11.34
N LEU A 114 -6.64 4.03 11.11
CA LEU A 114 -6.76 5.49 11.03
C LEU A 114 -6.43 6.17 12.36
N SER A 115 -6.94 5.62 13.47
CA SER A 115 -6.66 6.17 14.81
C SER A 115 -5.18 6.06 15.18
N ALA A 116 -4.51 4.96 14.80
CA ALA A 116 -3.07 4.82 14.95
C ALA A 116 -2.31 5.88 14.13
N LEU A 117 -2.71 6.12 12.88
CA LEU A 117 -2.12 7.16 12.04
C LEU A 117 -2.30 8.58 12.57
N GLU A 118 -3.44 8.88 13.20
CA GLU A 118 -3.73 10.20 13.78
C GLU A 118 -2.96 10.45 15.09
N SER A 119 -2.49 9.39 15.76
CA SER A 119 -1.77 9.46 17.04
C SER A 119 -0.25 9.36 16.92
N ILE A 120 0.27 9.13 15.71
CA ILE A 120 1.70 9.00 15.45
C ILE A 120 2.25 10.29 14.86
N ASP A 121 3.18 10.92 15.58
CA ASP A 121 4.12 11.88 14.98
C ASP A 121 4.97 11.12 13.95
N PHE A 122 4.84 11.48 12.66
CA PHE A 122 5.61 10.88 11.56
C PHE A 122 7.11 11.03 11.81
N LEU A 123 7.73 10.02 12.43
CA LEU A 123 9.16 10.03 12.70
C LEU A 123 9.93 9.38 11.55
N HIS A 124 10.68 10.26 10.88
CA HIS A 124 11.80 10.06 9.97
C HIS A 124 11.51 9.44 8.59
N PRO A 125 11.83 10.16 7.48
CA PRO A 125 12.03 9.52 6.19
C PRO A 125 13.18 8.51 6.34
N VAL A 126 12.87 7.23 6.19
CA VAL A 126 13.88 6.17 6.19
C VAL A 126 14.70 6.30 4.90
N THR A 127 15.83 7.01 4.99
CA THR A 127 16.81 7.06 3.91
C THR A 127 17.67 5.79 3.99
N ILE A 128 17.45 4.85 3.07
CA ILE A 128 18.33 3.68 2.92
C ILE A 128 19.46 4.09 1.97
N ARG A 129 20.70 4.07 2.48
CA ARG A 129 21.93 4.21 1.68
C ARG A 129 22.32 2.89 1.02
#